data_AF-A0A1M6DHJ7-F1
#
_entry.id   AF-A0A1M6DHJ7-F1
#
_cell.length_a   1.000
_cell.length_b   1.000
_cell.length_c   1.000
_cell.angle_alpha   90.00
_cell.angle_beta   90.00
_cell.angle_gamma   90.00
#
_symmetry.space_group_name_H-M   'P 1'
#
loop_
_entity.id
_entity.type
_entity.pdbx_description
1 polymer ?
#
loop_
_entity_poly.entity_id
_entity_poly.type
_entity_poly.pdbx_seq_one_letter_code
_entity_poly.pdbx_strand_id
1 'polypeptide(L)'
;MGLFDLFGGSKKKEEEAAAQAEKLKEEQALKDKEDQKAAHEGLEWPHPVPISRVRPSGEEPDKFEDPVSPERKDEIGPLIYEERISLDTLKFLTLPELLFVLTTQEYFNSKSKLNNFSENHRILYNELLNRVRDAKMIYCLYDDATKFPFVENGMAYIYLEKEIAEQVVEAYGKQFRKLMVKECPAVPEGAENTDRGFFDYLYYLGIERIIIDNGRYRARFSRSEIVAPPNFADDKKQAPMNPQLRLAMLDFLSEARWPVKYEKRTQVVQTKEARMVALARAGRFIVPIQHEGPAEMMNDGRIKFNKDTKLRFPVMKTNNGKLFLPIFTDGIEFAKKFGREGFEGAVFKFSDILRFVQDKDGLAINPMGENIMLPKDKMMALEAASQAIAARTATGKPAKEASAQDIIKRASAEDVAQKIIQMPKRTENTAEAKAEDTNATENNDNGEEIADITPEN
;
A
#
# COMPACT_ATOMS: atom_id res chain seq x y z
N MET A 1 -23.62 -65.58 -44.48
CA MET A 1 -24.40 -64.61 -43.68
C MET A 1 -23.74 -64.45 -42.32
N GLY A 2 -23.59 -63.21 -41.88
CA GLY A 2 -23.50 -62.84 -40.45
C GLY A 2 -22.12 -62.97 -39.82
N LEU A 3 -21.44 -61.83 -39.61
CA LEU A 3 -20.50 -61.60 -38.47
C LEU A 3 -19.96 -60.14 -38.38
N PHE A 4 -20.65 -59.13 -38.93
CA PHE A 4 -20.16 -57.74 -38.88
C PHE A 4 -21.19 -56.68 -38.41
N ASP A 5 -22.26 -57.08 -37.71
CA ASP A 5 -23.32 -56.12 -37.27
C ASP A 5 -23.58 -56.10 -35.75
N LEU A 6 -22.68 -56.67 -34.94
CA LEU A 6 -22.90 -56.78 -33.48
C LEU A 6 -22.28 -55.65 -32.65
N PHE A 7 -21.43 -54.81 -33.23
CA PHE A 7 -20.71 -53.73 -32.53
C PHE A 7 -21.17 -52.31 -32.90
N GLY A 8 -22.02 -52.13 -33.93
CA GLY A 8 -22.54 -50.81 -34.33
C GLY A 8 -23.77 -50.34 -33.54
N GLY A 9 -24.61 -51.28 -33.09
CA GLY A 9 -25.88 -50.98 -32.41
C GLY A 9 -25.75 -50.55 -30.94
N SER A 10 -24.69 -50.97 -30.24
CA SER A 10 -24.42 -50.53 -28.86
C SER A 10 -23.88 -49.10 -28.83
N LYS A 11 -22.94 -48.78 -29.72
CA LYS A 11 -22.37 -47.43 -29.86
C LYS A 11 -23.43 -46.40 -30.27
N LYS A 12 -24.33 -46.76 -31.19
CA LYS A 12 -25.44 -45.89 -31.59
C LYS A 12 -26.45 -45.63 -30.47
N LYS A 13 -26.74 -46.64 -29.64
CA LYS A 13 -27.59 -46.48 -28.44
C LYS A 13 -26.92 -45.65 -27.35
N GLU A 14 -25.62 -45.78 -27.16
CA GLU A 14 -24.84 -44.93 -26.25
C GLU A 14 -24.81 -43.47 -26.73
N GLU A 15 -24.62 -43.23 -28.03
CA GLU A 15 -24.69 -41.89 -28.64
C GLU A 15 -26.10 -41.29 -28.54
N GLU A 16 -27.17 -42.07 -28.78
CA GLU A 16 -28.55 -41.62 -28.61
C GLU A 16 -28.91 -41.34 -27.14
N ALA A 17 -28.43 -42.17 -26.21
CA ALA A 17 -28.62 -41.95 -24.78
C ALA A 17 -27.84 -40.73 -24.26
N ALA A 18 -26.62 -40.53 -24.76
CA ALA A 18 -25.82 -39.34 -24.46
C ALA A 18 -26.50 -38.07 -24.99
N ALA A 19 -27.02 -38.09 -26.22
CA ALA A 19 -27.76 -36.97 -26.80
C ALA A 19 -29.08 -36.67 -26.06
N GLN A 20 -29.79 -37.70 -25.57
CA GLN A 20 -30.98 -37.50 -24.74
C GLN A 20 -30.62 -36.93 -23.36
N ALA A 21 -29.55 -37.41 -22.73
CA ALA A 21 -29.06 -36.88 -21.48
C ALA A 21 -28.60 -35.42 -21.60
N GLU A 22 -27.94 -35.06 -22.71
CA GLU A 22 -27.54 -33.70 -23.02
C GLU A 22 -28.75 -32.77 -23.19
N LYS A 23 -29.77 -33.19 -23.95
CA LYS A 23 -31.03 -32.42 -24.08
C LYS A 23 -31.75 -32.21 -22.75
N LEU A 24 -31.86 -33.27 -21.93
CA LEU A 24 -32.46 -33.15 -20.60
C LEU A 24 -31.68 -32.19 -19.71
N LYS A 25 -30.34 -32.20 -19.82
CA LYS A 25 -29.47 -31.26 -19.10
C LYS A 25 -29.69 -29.82 -19.57
N GLU A 26 -29.80 -29.59 -20.88
CA GLU A 26 -30.09 -28.27 -21.45
C GLU A 26 -31.46 -27.73 -21.01
N GLU A 27 -32.50 -28.57 -21.04
CA GLU A 27 -33.85 -28.20 -20.57
C GLU A 27 -33.85 -27.85 -19.08
N GLN A 28 -33.14 -28.64 -18.27
CA GLN A 28 -32.98 -28.36 -16.85
C GLN A 28 -32.22 -27.05 -16.61
N ALA A 29 -31.12 -26.81 -17.33
CA ALA A 29 -30.35 -25.58 -17.23
C ALA A 29 -31.17 -24.34 -17.64
N LEU A 30 -32.04 -24.46 -18.65
CA LEU A 30 -32.95 -23.39 -19.05
C LEU A 30 -33.96 -23.08 -17.94
N LYS A 31 -34.57 -24.12 -17.36
CA LYS A 31 -35.50 -23.97 -16.25
C LYS A 31 -34.84 -23.34 -15.01
N ASP A 32 -33.65 -23.81 -14.64
CA ASP A 32 -32.88 -23.25 -13.53
C ASP A 32 -32.52 -21.77 -13.78
N LYS A 33 -32.28 -21.39 -15.04
CA LYS A 33 -32.06 -20.00 -15.43
C LYS A 33 -33.31 -19.13 -15.27
N GLU A 34 -34.48 -19.65 -15.64
CA GLU A 34 -35.76 -18.96 -15.47
C GLU A 34 -36.14 -18.81 -13.99
N ASP A 35 -35.98 -19.86 -13.19
CA ASP A 35 -36.26 -19.84 -11.75
C ASP A 35 -35.36 -18.83 -11.02
N GLN A 36 -34.07 -18.75 -11.39
CA GLN A 36 -33.16 -17.72 -10.86
C GLN A 36 -33.60 -16.32 -11.27
N LYS A 37 -33.94 -16.09 -12.55
CA LYS A 37 -34.45 -14.77 -12.99
C LYS A 37 -35.70 -14.35 -12.22
N ALA A 38 -36.62 -15.27 -11.96
CA ALA A 38 -37.80 -15.01 -11.14
C ALA A 38 -37.43 -14.67 -9.68
N ALA A 39 -36.44 -15.36 -9.11
CA ALA A 39 -35.95 -15.10 -7.74
C ALA A 39 -35.24 -13.74 -7.57
N HIS A 40 -34.85 -13.11 -8.68
CA HIS A 40 -34.23 -11.79 -8.74
C HIS A 40 -35.13 -10.74 -9.41
N GLU A 41 -36.41 -11.04 -9.62
CA GLU A 41 -37.37 -10.12 -10.21
C GLU A 41 -37.47 -8.82 -9.38
N GLY A 42 -37.47 -7.67 -10.06
CA GLY A 42 -37.52 -6.35 -9.43
C GLY A 42 -36.17 -5.84 -8.90
N LEU A 43 -35.07 -6.57 -9.08
CA LEU A 43 -33.73 -6.03 -8.83
C LEU A 43 -33.25 -5.21 -10.04
N GLU A 44 -32.74 -4.02 -9.76
CA GLU A 44 -32.05 -3.19 -10.75
C GLU A 44 -30.58 -3.57 -10.84
N TRP A 45 -29.98 -3.30 -12.00
CA TRP A 45 -28.54 -3.43 -12.18
C TRP A 45 -27.79 -2.49 -11.25
N PRO A 46 -26.63 -2.92 -10.72
CA PRO A 46 -25.84 -2.05 -9.87
C PRO A 46 -25.40 -0.81 -10.65
N HIS A 47 -25.33 0.31 -9.93
CA HIS A 47 -24.82 1.58 -10.44
C HIS A 47 -23.55 1.99 -9.68
N PRO A 48 -22.69 2.81 -10.31
CA PRO A 48 -21.52 3.39 -9.68
C PRO A 48 -21.88 4.08 -8.36
N VAL A 49 -21.09 3.81 -7.32
CA VAL A 49 -21.19 4.53 -6.05
C VAL A 49 -20.18 5.67 -6.01
N PRO A 50 -20.44 6.77 -5.26
CA PRO A 50 -19.46 7.83 -5.08
C PRO A 50 -18.12 7.28 -4.57
N ILE A 51 -17.04 7.77 -5.15
CA ILE A 51 -15.68 7.28 -4.89
C ILE A 51 -15.30 7.40 -3.42
N SER A 52 -15.63 8.53 -2.80
CA SER A 52 -15.37 8.75 -1.38
C SER A 52 -16.68 8.97 -0.61
N ARG A 53 -16.64 8.50 0.64
CA ARG A 53 -17.75 8.56 1.59
C ARG A 53 -17.74 9.84 2.43
N VAL A 54 -16.63 10.58 2.43
CA VAL A 54 -16.51 11.82 3.21
C VAL A 54 -16.99 12.99 2.36
N ARG A 55 -17.90 13.78 2.93
CA ARG A 55 -18.48 14.95 2.27
C ARG A 55 -18.04 16.22 2.99
N PRO A 56 -17.35 17.15 2.31
CA PRO A 56 -17.32 18.54 2.75
C PRO A 56 -18.75 19.06 2.90
N SER A 57 -19.02 19.84 3.95
CA SER A 57 -20.38 20.35 4.21
C SER A 57 -20.85 21.25 3.06
N GLY A 58 -21.92 20.85 2.37
CA GLY A 58 -22.58 21.66 1.33
C GLY A 58 -22.25 21.29 -0.13
N GLU A 59 -21.45 20.26 -0.38
CA GLU A 59 -21.14 19.78 -1.74
C GLU A 59 -21.99 18.56 -2.14
N GLU A 60 -22.46 18.53 -3.39
CA GLU A 60 -23.10 17.34 -3.98
C GLU A 60 -22.09 16.20 -4.12
N PRO A 61 -22.51 14.92 -3.99
CA PRO A 61 -21.63 13.80 -4.26
C PRO A 61 -21.12 13.84 -5.69
N ASP A 62 -19.84 13.50 -5.89
CA ASP A 62 -19.27 13.35 -7.22
C ASP A 62 -20.10 12.36 -8.04
N LYS A 63 -20.67 12.85 -9.13
CA LYS A 63 -21.40 12.04 -10.11
C LYS A 63 -20.41 11.66 -11.21
N PHE A 64 -20.04 10.40 -11.24
CA PHE A 64 -19.32 9.80 -12.36
C PHE A 64 -20.34 9.23 -13.33
N GLU A 65 -20.18 9.52 -14.62
CA GLU A 65 -21.00 8.87 -15.66
C GLU A 65 -20.77 7.36 -15.61
N ASP A 66 -21.81 6.55 -15.79
CA ASP A 66 -21.67 5.10 -15.81
C ASP A 66 -20.91 4.67 -17.08
N PRO A 67 -19.79 3.93 -16.96
CA PRO A 67 -19.01 3.52 -18.12
C PRO A 67 -19.71 2.40 -18.89
N VAL A 68 -20.73 1.78 -18.31
CA VAL A 68 -21.56 0.76 -18.96
C VAL A 68 -22.95 1.33 -19.18
N SER A 69 -23.33 1.48 -20.45
CA SER A 69 -24.65 2.01 -20.81
C SER A 69 -25.78 1.07 -20.33
N PRO A 70 -26.99 1.58 -20.08
CA PRO A 70 -28.13 0.75 -19.69
C PRO A 70 -28.40 -0.42 -20.66
N GLU A 71 -28.37 -0.14 -21.96
CA GLU A 71 -28.53 -1.16 -23.01
C GLU A 71 -27.46 -2.24 -22.89
N ARG A 72 -26.20 -1.84 -22.67
CA ARG A 72 -25.10 -2.79 -22.53
C ARG A 72 -25.21 -3.62 -21.25
N LYS A 73 -25.72 -3.03 -20.16
CA LYS A 73 -26.01 -3.77 -18.91
C LYS A 73 -27.07 -4.83 -19.12
N ASP A 74 -28.12 -4.54 -19.90
CA ASP A 74 -29.16 -5.52 -20.23
C ASP A 74 -28.62 -6.67 -21.09
N GLU A 75 -27.61 -6.41 -21.92
CA GLU A 75 -26.93 -7.44 -22.72
C GLU A 75 -26.03 -8.35 -21.87
N ILE A 76 -25.18 -7.78 -21.01
CA ILE A 76 -24.13 -8.55 -20.30
C ILE A 76 -24.50 -8.94 -18.87
N GLY A 77 -25.43 -8.24 -18.23
CA GLY A 77 -25.94 -8.55 -16.89
C GLY A 77 -26.50 -9.98 -16.78
N PRO A 78 -27.27 -10.49 -17.77
CA PRO A 78 -27.77 -11.86 -17.76
C PRO A 78 -26.71 -12.97 -17.76
N LEU A 79 -25.43 -12.67 -17.99
CA LEU A 79 -24.33 -13.64 -17.90
C LEU A 79 -24.22 -14.26 -16.50
N ILE A 80 -24.68 -13.57 -15.46
CA ILE A 80 -24.66 -14.08 -14.07
C ILE A 80 -25.50 -15.34 -13.87
N TYR A 81 -26.46 -15.60 -14.78
CA TYR A 81 -27.37 -16.75 -14.74
C TYR A 81 -26.92 -17.91 -15.62
N GLU A 82 -25.79 -17.81 -16.32
CA GLU A 82 -25.28 -18.92 -17.12
C GLU A 82 -24.81 -20.07 -16.22
N GLU A 83 -25.04 -21.32 -16.63
CA GLU A 83 -24.51 -22.49 -15.92
C GLU A 83 -22.98 -22.36 -15.79
N ARG A 84 -22.32 -21.90 -16.85
CA ARG A 84 -20.89 -21.63 -16.88
C ARG A 84 -20.56 -20.50 -17.87
N ILE A 85 -19.92 -19.44 -17.38
CA ILE A 85 -19.50 -18.31 -18.22
C ILE A 85 -18.34 -18.73 -19.13
N SER A 86 -18.47 -18.46 -20.44
CA SER A 86 -17.44 -18.80 -21.43
C SER A 86 -16.25 -17.83 -21.38
N LEU A 87 -15.02 -18.36 -21.45
CA LEU A 87 -13.81 -17.53 -21.49
C LEU A 87 -13.72 -16.68 -22.75
N ASP A 88 -14.28 -17.15 -23.87
CA ASP A 88 -14.29 -16.39 -25.12
C ASP A 88 -15.21 -15.18 -25.03
N THR A 89 -16.35 -15.29 -24.33
CA THR A 89 -17.22 -14.16 -24.02
C THR A 89 -16.46 -13.08 -23.24
N LEU A 90 -15.65 -13.48 -22.27
CA LEU A 90 -14.92 -12.53 -21.42
C LEU A 90 -13.88 -11.70 -22.18
N LYS A 91 -13.24 -12.26 -23.22
CA LYS A 91 -12.25 -11.54 -24.03
C LYS A 91 -12.81 -10.29 -24.71
N PHE A 92 -14.11 -10.27 -24.99
CA PHE A 92 -14.80 -9.15 -25.62
C PHE A 92 -15.30 -8.11 -24.62
N LEU A 93 -15.28 -8.41 -23.32
CA LEU A 93 -15.68 -7.46 -22.30
C LEU A 93 -14.56 -6.45 -22.05
N THR A 94 -14.92 -5.16 -22.01
CA THR A 94 -14.01 -4.12 -21.50
C THR A 94 -13.76 -4.30 -20.00
N LEU A 95 -12.76 -3.63 -19.43
CA LEU A 95 -12.49 -3.71 -18.00
C LEU A 95 -13.69 -3.24 -17.15
N PRO A 96 -14.35 -2.10 -17.45
CA PRO A 96 -15.56 -1.69 -16.75
C PRO A 96 -16.72 -2.69 -16.85
N GLU A 97 -16.90 -3.31 -18.01
CA GLU A 97 -17.93 -4.35 -18.23
C GLU A 97 -17.66 -5.60 -17.40
N LEU A 98 -16.41 -6.08 -17.37
CA LEU A 98 -16.01 -7.22 -16.55
C LEU A 98 -16.24 -6.95 -15.05
N LEU A 99 -15.86 -5.76 -14.57
CA LEU A 99 -16.09 -5.33 -13.20
C LEU A 99 -17.58 -5.15 -12.88
N PHE A 100 -18.38 -4.68 -13.84
CA PHE A 100 -19.83 -4.59 -13.72
C PHE A 100 -20.44 -5.98 -13.54
N VAL A 101 -20.09 -6.96 -14.38
CA VAL A 101 -20.62 -8.33 -14.27
C VAL A 101 -20.22 -8.95 -12.93
N LEU A 102 -18.96 -8.80 -12.50
CA LEU A 102 -18.49 -9.27 -11.20
C LEU A 102 -19.27 -8.63 -10.03
N THR A 103 -19.44 -7.30 -10.07
CA THR A 103 -20.20 -6.56 -9.05
C THR A 103 -21.67 -7.00 -9.02
N THR A 104 -22.27 -7.19 -10.19
CA THR A 104 -23.65 -7.66 -10.34
C THR A 104 -23.80 -9.05 -9.75
N GLN A 105 -22.87 -9.95 -10.04
CA GLN A 105 -22.90 -11.31 -9.52
C GLN A 105 -22.85 -11.35 -7.99
N GLU A 106 -21.95 -10.57 -7.38
CA GLU A 106 -21.85 -10.45 -5.92
C GLU A 106 -23.12 -9.85 -5.30
N TYR A 107 -23.66 -8.79 -5.93
CA TYR A 107 -24.88 -8.12 -5.47
C TYR A 107 -26.10 -9.04 -5.53
N PHE A 108 -26.36 -9.67 -6.68
CA PHE A 108 -27.51 -10.55 -6.88
C PHE A 108 -27.43 -11.78 -5.99
N ASN A 109 -26.26 -12.40 -5.87
CA ASN A 109 -26.06 -13.53 -4.96
C ASN A 109 -26.30 -13.17 -3.47
N SER A 110 -26.03 -11.92 -3.08
CA SER A 110 -26.33 -11.44 -1.72
C SER A 110 -27.83 -11.28 -1.44
N LYS A 111 -28.65 -11.14 -2.49
CA LYS A 111 -30.11 -11.03 -2.40
C LYS A 111 -30.80 -12.40 -2.47
N SER A 112 -30.46 -13.18 -3.49
CA SER A 112 -30.91 -14.56 -3.68
C SER A 112 -29.76 -15.36 -4.28
N LYS A 113 -29.54 -16.59 -3.80
CA LYS A 113 -28.37 -17.39 -4.22
C LYS A 113 -28.40 -17.66 -5.72
N LEU A 114 -27.28 -17.40 -6.39
CA LEU A 114 -27.05 -17.79 -7.78
C LEU A 114 -26.52 -19.22 -7.84
N ASN A 115 -27.03 -20.01 -8.78
CA ASN A 115 -26.48 -21.32 -9.10
C ASN A 115 -25.07 -21.14 -9.68
N ASN A 116 -24.16 -22.05 -9.35
CA ASN A 116 -22.76 -22.04 -9.80
C ASN A 116 -22.00 -20.72 -9.51
N PHE A 117 -22.48 -19.91 -8.55
CA PHE A 117 -21.88 -18.63 -8.17
C PHE A 117 -20.37 -18.74 -7.98
N SER A 118 -19.91 -19.71 -7.18
CA SER A 118 -18.49 -19.85 -6.85
C SER A 118 -17.62 -20.15 -8.07
N GLU A 119 -18.11 -20.91 -9.05
CA GLU A 119 -17.34 -21.27 -10.24
C GLU A 119 -17.29 -20.10 -11.21
N ASN A 120 -18.43 -19.48 -11.49
CA ASN A 120 -18.53 -18.32 -12.37
C ASN A 120 -17.80 -17.09 -11.81
N HIS A 121 -17.90 -16.86 -10.49
CA HIS A 121 -17.15 -15.78 -9.81
C HIS A 121 -15.65 -16.00 -9.95
N ARG A 122 -15.17 -17.22 -9.73
CA ARG A 122 -13.76 -17.57 -9.92
C ARG A 122 -13.29 -17.37 -11.37
N ILE A 123 -14.13 -17.67 -12.35
CA ILE A 123 -13.82 -17.45 -13.77
C ILE A 123 -13.63 -15.95 -14.05
N LEU A 124 -14.60 -15.11 -13.67
CA LEU A 124 -14.54 -13.65 -13.83
C LEU A 124 -13.36 -13.03 -13.08
N TYR A 125 -13.15 -13.46 -11.84
CA TYR A 125 -12.08 -12.97 -10.97
C TYR A 125 -10.69 -13.32 -11.52
N ASN A 126 -10.50 -14.54 -12.03
CA ASN A 126 -9.23 -14.95 -12.64
C ASN A 126 -8.95 -14.20 -13.94
N GLU A 127 -9.96 -13.95 -14.77
CA GLU A 127 -9.80 -13.12 -15.96
C GLU A 127 -9.34 -11.70 -15.59
N LEU A 128 -9.96 -11.09 -14.58
CA LEU A 128 -9.55 -9.78 -14.09
C LEU A 128 -8.11 -9.81 -13.56
N LEU A 129 -7.76 -10.83 -12.78
CA LEU A 129 -6.40 -11.02 -12.27
C LEU A 129 -5.39 -11.18 -13.42
N ASN A 130 -5.73 -11.91 -14.49
CA ASN A 130 -4.88 -12.05 -15.67
C ASN A 130 -4.68 -10.70 -16.38
N ARG A 131 -5.73 -9.88 -16.56
CA ARG A 131 -5.58 -8.54 -17.15
C ARG A 131 -4.66 -7.63 -16.34
N VAL A 132 -4.77 -7.69 -15.02
CA VAL A 132 -3.87 -6.97 -14.11
C VAL A 132 -2.45 -7.52 -14.22
N ARG A 133 -2.32 -8.82 -14.46
CA ARG A 133 -1.04 -9.48 -14.65
C ARG A 133 -0.36 -9.20 -15.98
N ASP A 134 -1.14 -8.97 -17.02
CA ASP A 134 -0.66 -8.71 -18.37
C ASP A 134 -0.52 -7.21 -18.66
N ALA A 135 -1.07 -6.36 -17.79
CA ALA A 135 -0.94 -4.91 -17.87
C ALA A 135 0.54 -4.51 -17.85
N LYS A 136 1.00 -3.81 -18.90
CA LYS A 136 2.37 -3.29 -18.97
C LYS A 136 2.60 -2.09 -18.06
N MET A 137 1.56 -1.29 -17.91
CA MET A 137 1.54 -0.08 -17.10
C MET A 137 0.33 -0.14 -16.17
N ILE A 138 0.56 0.22 -14.92
CA ILE A 138 -0.49 0.41 -13.93
C ILE A 138 -0.37 1.81 -13.36
N TYR A 139 -1.50 2.39 -12.98
CA TYR A 139 -1.60 3.75 -12.47
C TYR A 139 -2.00 3.69 -11.01
N CYS A 140 -1.15 4.18 -10.13
CA CYS A 140 -1.41 4.19 -8.70
C CYS A 140 -1.66 5.63 -8.23
N LEU A 141 -2.62 5.82 -7.33
CA LEU A 141 -2.80 7.11 -6.68
C LEU A 141 -1.71 7.29 -5.62
N TYR A 142 -1.01 8.41 -5.69
CA TYR A 142 -0.03 8.83 -4.69
C TYR A 142 -0.56 10.04 -3.93
N ASP A 143 -0.31 10.08 -2.62
CA ASP A 143 -0.59 11.25 -1.80
C ASP A 143 0.59 12.22 -1.90
N ASP A 144 0.35 13.42 -2.43
CA ASP A 144 1.36 14.47 -2.59
C ASP A 144 1.99 14.87 -1.25
N ALA A 145 1.22 14.76 -0.15
CA ALA A 145 1.69 15.09 1.18
C ALA A 145 2.68 14.05 1.72
N THR A 146 2.53 12.77 1.38
CA THR A 146 3.41 11.69 1.87
C THR A 146 4.46 11.26 0.86
N LYS A 147 4.20 11.47 -0.44
CA LYS A 147 4.97 10.94 -1.60
C LYS A 147 4.93 9.42 -1.74
N PHE A 148 4.00 8.76 -1.07
CA PHE A 148 3.75 7.31 -1.13
C PHE A 148 2.39 7.00 -1.74
N PRO A 149 2.12 5.72 -2.11
CA PRO A 149 0.79 5.29 -2.50
C PRO A 149 -0.27 5.74 -1.50
N PHE A 150 -1.36 6.31 -2.00
CA PHE A 150 -2.50 6.69 -1.20
C PHE A 150 -3.19 5.43 -0.67
N VAL A 151 -3.33 5.37 0.65
CA VAL A 151 -3.95 4.25 1.35
C VAL A 151 -5.16 4.74 2.12
N GLU A 152 -6.29 4.07 1.90
CA GLU A 152 -7.51 4.25 2.70
C GLU A 152 -7.94 2.88 3.25
N ASN A 153 -8.18 2.78 4.56
CA ASN A 153 -8.59 1.53 5.21
C ASN A 153 -7.63 0.34 4.96
N GLY A 154 -6.34 0.64 4.78
CA GLY A 154 -5.31 -0.36 4.47
C GLY A 154 -5.34 -0.85 3.01
N MET A 155 -6.08 -0.21 2.12
CA MET A 155 -6.16 -0.52 0.70
C MET A 155 -5.48 0.55 -0.15
N ALA A 156 -4.63 0.15 -1.08
CA ALA A 156 -4.13 1.04 -2.13
C ALA A 156 -5.02 0.97 -3.38
N TYR A 157 -5.08 2.07 -4.12
CA TYR A 157 -5.91 2.20 -5.32
C TYR A 157 -5.05 2.10 -6.57
N ILE A 158 -5.37 1.11 -7.40
CA ILE A 158 -4.66 0.81 -8.65
C ILE A 158 -5.66 0.83 -9.81
N TYR A 159 -5.26 1.42 -10.92
CA TYR A 159 -6.03 1.58 -12.14
C TYR A 159 -5.22 1.03 -13.32
N LEU A 160 -5.93 0.45 -14.30
CA LEU A 160 -5.31 0.02 -15.56
C LEU A 160 -5.43 1.10 -16.64
N GLU A 161 -6.27 2.11 -16.42
CA GLU A 161 -6.51 3.22 -17.35
C GLU A 161 -6.17 4.55 -16.66
N LYS A 162 -5.34 5.37 -17.33
CA LYS A 162 -4.86 6.64 -16.79
C LYS A 162 -5.99 7.65 -16.59
N GLU A 163 -6.86 7.78 -17.59
CA GLU A 163 -7.96 8.75 -17.61
C GLU A 163 -8.89 8.54 -16.41
N ILE A 164 -9.21 7.29 -16.07
CA ILE A 164 -10.02 6.97 -14.90
C ILE A 164 -9.30 7.39 -13.61
N ALA A 165 -8.00 7.09 -13.49
CA ALA A 165 -7.22 7.49 -12.32
C ALA A 165 -7.19 9.02 -12.15
N GLU A 166 -7.07 9.77 -13.24
CA GLU A 166 -7.08 11.25 -13.23
C GLU A 166 -8.45 11.80 -12.81
N GLN A 167 -9.54 11.26 -13.33
CA GLN A 167 -10.91 11.61 -12.90
C GLN A 167 -11.11 11.35 -11.40
N VAL A 168 -10.57 10.24 -10.88
CA VAL A 168 -10.63 9.93 -9.45
C VAL A 168 -9.80 10.93 -8.62
N VAL A 169 -8.60 11.29 -9.08
CA VAL A 169 -7.77 12.32 -8.42
C VAL A 169 -8.51 13.65 -8.34
N GLU A 170 -9.22 14.06 -9.39
CA GLU A 170 -10.00 15.29 -9.40
C GLU A 170 -11.13 15.28 -8.36
N ALA A 171 -11.88 14.17 -8.25
CA ALA A 171 -12.91 14.02 -7.22
C ALA A 171 -12.36 14.05 -5.79
N TYR A 172 -11.24 13.35 -5.54
CA TYR A 172 -10.55 13.47 -4.26
C TYR A 172 -10.02 14.91 -4.02
N GLY A 173 -9.64 15.61 -5.08
CA GLY A 173 -9.24 17.02 -5.06
C GLY A 173 -10.30 17.96 -4.48
N LYS A 174 -11.58 17.75 -4.83
CA LYS A 174 -12.72 18.48 -4.25
C LYS A 174 -12.83 18.28 -2.73
N GLN A 175 -12.39 17.12 -2.25
CA GLN A 175 -12.29 16.80 -0.83
C GLN A 175 -10.98 17.25 -0.20
N PHE A 176 -10.25 18.15 -0.86
CA PHE A 176 -8.96 18.68 -0.44
C PHE A 176 -7.89 17.60 -0.22
N ARG A 177 -8.04 16.42 -0.84
CA ARG A 177 -6.96 15.43 -0.92
C ARG A 177 -6.07 15.80 -2.10
N LYS A 178 -4.79 16.02 -1.83
CA LYS A 178 -3.79 16.30 -2.87
C LYS A 178 -3.23 14.99 -3.38
N LEU A 179 -3.93 14.37 -4.32
CA LEU A 179 -3.48 13.13 -4.94
C LEU A 179 -2.85 13.41 -6.30
N MET A 180 -2.01 12.49 -6.76
CA MET A 180 -1.44 12.48 -8.11
C MET A 180 -1.46 11.07 -8.67
N VAL A 181 -1.64 10.95 -9.98
CA VAL A 181 -1.49 9.66 -10.67
C VAL A 181 -0.02 9.40 -10.89
N LYS A 182 0.49 8.26 -10.40
CA LYS A 182 1.84 7.79 -10.69
C LYS A 182 1.78 6.62 -11.66
N GLU A 183 2.48 6.77 -12.76
CA GLU A 183 2.72 5.69 -13.71
C GLU A 183 3.73 4.71 -13.12
N CYS A 184 3.33 3.45 -13.02
CA CYS A 184 4.13 2.39 -12.44
C CYS A 184 4.24 1.28 -13.49
N PRO A 185 5.43 1.08 -14.10
CA PRO A 185 5.62 -0.03 -15.03
C PRO A 185 5.45 -1.34 -14.26
N ALA A 186 4.68 -2.27 -14.82
CA ALA A 186 4.41 -3.54 -14.17
C ALA A 186 5.67 -4.40 -14.08
N VAL A 187 6.60 -4.27 -15.03
CA VAL A 187 7.95 -4.85 -14.98
C VAL A 187 8.93 -3.70 -15.15
N PRO A 188 9.82 -3.44 -14.16
CA PRO A 188 10.88 -2.45 -14.32
C PRO A 188 11.78 -2.78 -15.52
N GLU A 189 12.29 -1.75 -16.19
CA GLU A 189 13.20 -1.92 -17.33
C GLU A 189 14.45 -2.74 -16.90
N GLY A 190 14.64 -3.93 -17.49
CA GLY A 190 15.74 -4.85 -17.16
C GLY A 190 15.46 -5.90 -16.06
N ALA A 191 14.24 -6.02 -15.56
CA ALA A 191 13.85 -7.02 -14.56
C ALA A 191 13.38 -8.35 -15.19
N GLU A 192 13.48 -9.47 -14.46
CA GLU A 192 12.95 -10.77 -14.90
C GLU A 192 11.41 -10.75 -14.92
N ASN A 193 10.77 -11.62 -15.72
CA ASN A 193 9.29 -11.69 -15.85
C ASN A 193 8.54 -11.96 -14.52
N THR A 194 9.24 -12.39 -13.47
CA THR A 194 8.71 -12.63 -12.12
C THR A 194 8.71 -11.39 -11.22
N ASP A 195 9.50 -10.37 -11.56
CA ASP A 195 9.66 -9.15 -10.77
C ASP A 195 8.64 -8.12 -11.21
N ARG A 196 7.62 -7.86 -10.38
CA ARG A 196 6.66 -6.80 -10.71
C ARG A 196 6.88 -5.56 -9.90
N GLY A 197 8.13 -5.11 -9.86
CA GLY A 197 8.75 -4.16 -8.93
C GLY A 197 7.83 -3.22 -8.13
N PHE A 198 6.76 -2.67 -8.70
CA PHE A 198 5.72 -1.97 -7.96
C PHE A 198 4.96 -2.83 -6.91
N PHE A 199 4.49 -4.04 -7.24
CA PHE A 199 3.81 -4.90 -6.27
C PHE A 199 4.76 -5.40 -5.18
N ASP A 200 6.03 -5.62 -5.51
CA ASP A 200 7.06 -5.92 -4.50
C ASP A 200 7.33 -4.71 -3.60
N TYR A 201 7.33 -3.51 -4.17
CA TYR A 201 7.40 -2.28 -3.40
C TYR A 201 6.22 -2.13 -2.41
N LEU A 202 5.00 -2.49 -2.81
CA LEU A 202 3.85 -2.51 -1.88
C LEU A 202 4.04 -3.47 -0.71
N TYR A 203 4.72 -4.61 -0.91
CA TYR A 203 5.05 -5.54 0.16
C TYR A 203 5.93 -4.87 1.24
N TYR A 204 6.97 -4.14 0.83
CA TYR A 204 7.83 -3.41 1.77
C TYR A 204 7.09 -2.30 2.52
N LEU A 205 6.09 -1.68 1.90
CA LEU A 205 5.19 -0.72 2.56
C LEU A 205 4.15 -1.38 3.48
N GLY A 206 4.03 -2.70 3.45
CA GLY A 206 3.00 -3.46 4.18
C GLY A 206 1.59 -3.33 3.62
N ILE A 207 1.47 -2.89 2.37
CA ILE A 207 0.19 -2.77 1.66
C ILE A 207 -0.13 -4.12 1.02
N GLU A 208 -0.94 -4.91 1.72
CA GLU A 208 -1.35 -6.24 1.22
C GLU A 208 -2.70 -6.20 0.50
N ARG A 209 -3.58 -5.25 0.83
CA ARG A 209 -4.89 -5.13 0.17
C ARG A 209 -4.84 -4.06 -0.88
N ILE A 210 -5.38 -4.36 -2.06
CA ILE A 210 -5.47 -3.42 -3.17
C ILE A 210 -6.89 -3.42 -3.72
N ILE A 211 -7.32 -2.27 -4.20
CA ILE A 211 -8.54 -2.13 -4.98
C ILE A 211 -8.13 -1.89 -6.42
N ILE A 212 -8.69 -2.69 -7.33
CA ILE A 212 -8.52 -2.51 -8.77
C ILE A 212 -9.80 -1.94 -9.34
N ASP A 213 -9.59 -0.75 -9.88
CA ASP A 213 -10.54 0.26 -10.28
C ASP A 213 -11.51 0.64 -9.14
N ASN A 214 -11.56 1.93 -8.82
CA ASN A 214 -12.56 2.49 -7.89
C ASN A 214 -12.98 3.87 -8.38
N GLY A 215 -13.27 3.96 -9.68
CA GLY A 215 -14.00 5.08 -10.27
C GLY A 215 -15.51 4.82 -10.41
N ARG A 216 -15.95 3.55 -10.46
CA ARG A 216 -17.37 3.16 -10.57
C ARG A 216 -17.66 1.78 -9.97
N TYR A 217 -17.19 0.74 -10.64
CA TYR A 217 -17.18 -0.66 -10.20
C TYR A 217 -15.79 -1.00 -9.67
N ARG A 218 -15.69 -1.99 -8.78
CA ARG A 218 -14.42 -2.32 -8.12
C ARG A 218 -14.27 -3.79 -7.82
N ALA A 219 -13.02 -4.24 -7.80
CA ALA A 219 -12.63 -5.52 -7.25
C ALA A 219 -11.55 -5.35 -6.18
N ARG A 220 -11.51 -6.26 -5.22
CA ARG A 220 -10.49 -6.29 -4.16
C ARG A 220 -9.61 -7.49 -4.37
N PHE A 221 -8.30 -7.27 -4.25
CA PHE A 221 -7.30 -8.32 -4.35
C PHE A 221 -6.35 -8.25 -3.15
N SER A 222 -5.77 -9.40 -2.81
CA SER A 222 -4.53 -9.46 -2.06
C SER A 222 -3.35 -9.27 -3.04
N ARG A 223 -2.38 -8.46 -2.66
CA ARG A 223 -1.12 -8.28 -3.40
C ARG A 223 -0.43 -9.61 -3.65
N SER A 224 -0.49 -10.55 -2.69
CA SER A 224 0.04 -11.92 -2.81
C SER A 224 -0.60 -12.76 -3.92
N GLU A 225 -1.82 -12.43 -4.35
CA GLU A 225 -2.47 -13.09 -5.48
C GLU A 225 -1.89 -12.64 -6.82
N ILE A 226 -1.25 -11.47 -6.86
CA ILE A 226 -0.61 -10.93 -8.05
C ILE A 226 0.85 -11.38 -8.11
N VAL A 227 1.60 -11.17 -7.01
CA VAL A 227 3.01 -11.54 -6.89
C VAL A 227 3.24 -12.20 -5.54
N ALA A 228 3.89 -13.38 -5.57
CA ALA A 228 4.28 -14.06 -4.36
C ALA A 228 5.13 -13.14 -3.46
N PRO A 229 4.94 -13.16 -2.13
CA PRO A 229 5.85 -12.46 -1.23
C PRO A 229 7.30 -12.88 -1.53
N PRO A 230 8.28 -11.96 -1.47
CA PRO A 230 9.66 -12.35 -1.63
C PRO A 230 10.04 -13.41 -0.58
N ASN A 231 10.72 -14.47 -1.00
CA ASN A 231 11.11 -15.55 -0.09
C ASN A 231 12.42 -15.17 0.62
N PHE A 232 12.35 -15.06 1.95
CA PHE A 232 13.50 -14.71 2.78
C PHE A 232 13.98 -15.86 3.68
N ALA A 233 13.42 -17.07 3.52
CA ALA A 233 13.66 -18.18 4.44
C ALA A 233 15.14 -18.61 4.54
N ASP A 234 15.92 -18.42 3.48
CA ASP A 234 17.33 -18.84 3.43
C ASP A 234 18.32 -17.73 3.85
N ASP A 235 17.84 -16.51 4.08
CA ASP A 235 18.70 -15.35 4.28
C ASP A 235 19.04 -15.14 5.75
N LYS A 236 20.12 -15.79 6.22
CA LYS A 236 20.58 -15.75 7.63
C LYS A 236 20.97 -14.35 8.13
N LYS A 237 21.06 -13.36 7.24
CA LYS A 237 21.40 -11.95 7.52
C LYS A 237 20.22 -11.00 7.29
N GLN A 238 19.00 -11.44 7.58
CA GLN A 238 17.82 -10.64 7.28
C GLN A 238 17.81 -9.33 8.08
N ALA A 239 17.97 -8.20 7.37
CA ALA A 239 17.73 -6.88 7.92
C ALA A 239 16.27 -6.82 8.44
N PRO A 240 16.00 -6.10 9.55
CA PRO A 240 14.65 -5.96 10.05
C PRO A 240 13.77 -5.33 8.96
N MET A 241 12.54 -5.81 8.84
CA MET A 241 11.52 -5.19 8.00
C MET A 241 10.29 -4.95 8.87
N ASN A 242 9.80 -3.71 8.92
CA ASN A 242 8.59 -3.35 9.66
C ASN A 242 7.44 -2.90 8.73
N PRO A 243 6.95 -3.75 7.81
CA PRO A 243 5.93 -3.36 6.83
C PRO A 243 4.63 -2.86 7.49
N GLN A 244 4.19 -3.51 8.58
CA GLN A 244 2.99 -3.08 9.31
C GLN A 244 3.14 -1.68 9.94
N LEU A 245 4.35 -1.36 10.43
CA LEU A 245 4.64 -0.03 10.97
C LEU A 245 4.61 1.00 9.85
N ARG A 246 5.23 0.72 8.70
CA ARG A 246 5.22 1.62 7.53
C ARG A 246 3.80 1.92 7.08
N LEU A 247 2.94 0.90 6.94
CA LEU A 247 1.52 1.09 6.64
C LEU A 247 0.83 2.00 7.67
N ALA A 248 1.07 1.78 8.97
CA ALA A 248 0.49 2.60 10.02
C ALA A 248 1.01 4.05 10.01
N MET A 249 2.28 4.27 9.64
CA MET A 249 2.84 5.61 9.44
C MET A 249 2.16 6.32 8.27
N LEU A 250 1.97 5.63 7.14
CA LEU A 250 1.27 6.18 5.97
C LEU A 250 -0.18 6.53 6.28
N ASP A 251 -0.93 5.62 6.93
CA ASP A 251 -2.33 5.86 7.30
C ASP A 251 -2.48 7.02 8.31
N PHE A 252 -1.56 7.14 9.27
CA PHE A 252 -1.52 8.27 10.19
C PHE A 252 -1.20 9.58 9.46
N LEU A 253 -0.16 9.61 8.62
CA LEU A 253 0.27 10.81 7.92
C LEU A 253 -0.77 11.31 6.92
N SER A 254 -1.40 10.40 6.18
CA SER A 254 -2.46 10.74 5.23
C SER A 254 -3.63 11.41 5.96
N GLU A 255 -3.99 10.96 7.16
CA GLU A 255 -5.04 11.58 7.96
C GLU A 255 -4.59 12.91 8.59
N ALA A 256 -3.42 12.93 9.20
CA ALA A 256 -2.92 14.08 9.94
C ALA A 256 -2.67 15.30 9.03
N ARG A 257 -2.17 15.06 7.81
CA ARG A 257 -1.86 16.08 6.80
C ARG A 257 -3.08 16.48 5.96
N TRP A 258 -4.20 15.79 6.07
CA TRP A 258 -5.43 16.16 5.36
C TRP A 258 -6.03 17.44 5.96
N PRO A 259 -6.16 18.55 5.18
CA PRO A 259 -6.57 19.85 5.71
C PRO A 259 -8.07 20.00 6.01
N VAL A 260 -8.85 18.92 5.92
CA VAL A 260 -10.29 18.92 6.19
C VAL A 260 -10.57 18.69 7.66
N LYS A 261 -11.51 19.46 8.21
CA LYS A 261 -12.09 19.21 9.54
C LYS A 261 -13.42 18.48 9.39
N TYR A 262 -13.58 17.37 10.08
CA TYR A 262 -14.82 16.59 10.12
C TYR A 262 -15.07 16.04 11.52
N GLU A 263 -16.30 15.60 11.77
CA GLU A 263 -16.71 15.06 13.07
C GLU A 263 -15.83 13.87 13.47
N LYS A 264 -15.31 13.86 14.70
CA LYS A 264 -14.42 12.80 15.22
C LYS A 264 -13.02 12.73 14.58
N ARG A 265 -12.61 13.67 13.71
CA ARG A 265 -11.23 13.70 13.16
C ARG A 265 -10.15 13.55 14.23
N THR A 266 -10.28 14.29 15.33
CA THR A 266 -9.33 14.22 16.45
C THR A 266 -9.22 12.80 17.00
N GLN A 267 -10.35 12.10 17.17
CA GLN A 267 -10.35 10.71 17.64
C GLN A 267 -9.70 9.78 16.60
N VAL A 268 -10.03 9.94 15.31
CA VAL A 268 -9.46 9.13 14.22
C VAL A 268 -7.94 9.28 14.16
N VAL A 269 -7.43 10.52 14.16
CA VAL A 269 -5.98 10.82 14.15
C VAL A 269 -5.30 10.20 15.36
N GLN A 270 -5.89 10.33 16.55
CA GLN A 270 -5.34 9.75 17.78
C GLN A 270 -5.30 8.22 17.75
N THR A 271 -6.35 7.57 17.24
CA THR A 271 -6.38 6.11 17.07
C THR A 271 -5.30 5.65 16.10
N LYS A 272 -5.11 6.34 14.98
CA LYS A 272 -4.05 6.04 14.00
C LYS A 272 -2.66 6.26 14.58
N GLU A 273 -2.44 7.36 15.31
CA GLU A 273 -1.18 7.65 16.02
C GLU A 273 -0.86 6.55 17.06
N ALA A 274 -1.84 6.16 17.89
CA ALA A 274 -1.66 5.12 18.89
C ALA A 274 -1.29 3.76 18.27
N ARG A 275 -1.92 3.39 17.15
CA ARG A 275 -1.57 2.19 16.39
C ARG A 275 -0.14 2.23 15.86
N MET A 276 0.26 3.36 15.26
CA MET A 276 1.63 3.57 14.77
C MET A 276 2.64 3.43 15.89
N VAL A 277 2.42 4.09 17.03
CA VAL A 277 3.31 4.02 18.21
C VAL A 277 3.41 2.59 18.75
N ALA A 278 2.29 1.87 18.86
CA ALA A 278 2.29 0.50 19.38
C ALA A 278 3.16 -0.42 18.51
N LEU A 279 3.05 -0.28 17.18
CA LEU A 279 3.89 -1.00 16.22
C LEU A 279 5.35 -0.55 16.28
N ALA A 280 5.62 0.75 16.45
CA ALA A 280 6.98 1.26 16.61
C ALA A 280 7.66 0.66 17.84
N ARG A 281 6.95 0.57 18.97
CA ARG A 281 7.47 -0.02 20.21
C ARG A 281 7.80 -1.51 20.07
N ALA A 282 6.99 -2.24 19.32
CA ALA A 282 7.19 -3.66 19.06
C ALA A 282 8.27 -3.94 17.98
N GLY A 283 8.60 -2.92 17.18
CA GLY A 283 9.52 -3.03 16.05
C GLY A 283 11.00 -3.16 16.44
N ARG A 284 11.79 -3.63 15.47
CA ARG A 284 13.25 -3.58 15.50
C ARG A 284 13.72 -2.63 14.41
N PHE A 285 14.71 -1.80 14.68
CA PHE A 285 15.15 -0.78 13.75
C PHE A 285 16.63 -0.93 13.46
N ILE A 286 17.02 -0.48 12.27
CA ILE A 286 18.42 -0.27 11.93
C ILE A 286 18.80 1.12 12.44
N VAL A 287 19.84 1.17 13.27
CA VAL A 287 20.43 2.40 13.77
C VAL A 287 21.81 2.53 13.11
N PRO A 288 22.08 3.64 12.39
CA PRO A 288 23.40 3.91 11.85
C PRO A 288 24.39 4.15 13.00
N ILE A 289 25.51 3.45 12.96
CA ILE A 289 26.58 3.57 13.94
C ILE A 289 27.94 3.66 13.26
N GLN A 290 28.86 4.35 13.93
CA GLN A 290 30.29 4.19 13.74
C GLN A 290 30.86 3.67 15.05
N HIS A 291 31.79 2.73 14.99
CA HIS A 291 32.43 2.20 16.19
C HIS A 291 33.95 2.34 16.12
N GLU A 292 34.56 2.70 17.25
CA GLU A 292 36.01 2.67 17.44
C GLU A 292 36.33 1.57 18.47
N GLY A 293 37.11 0.56 18.05
CA GLY A 293 37.48 -0.61 18.87
C GLY A 293 36.97 -1.95 18.30
N PRO A 294 37.38 -3.10 18.90
CA PRO A 294 37.00 -4.42 18.41
C PRO A 294 35.50 -4.65 18.56
N ALA A 295 34.85 -4.98 17.45
CA ALA A 295 33.45 -5.37 17.39
C ALA A 295 33.37 -6.75 16.73
N GLU A 296 32.63 -7.67 17.35
CA GLU A 296 32.43 -9.00 16.77
C GLU A 296 31.13 -9.00 15.96
N MET A 297 31.24 -9.23 14.65
CA MET A 297 30.09 -9.55 13.83
C MET A 297 29.69 -11.00 14.09
N MET A 298 28.50 -11.21 14.65
CA MET A 298 27.91 -12.53 14.81
C MET A 298 27.47 -13.10 13.44
N ASN A 299 27.35 -14.42 13.36
CA ASN A 299 26.95 -15.14 12.14
C ASN A 299 25.56 -14.76 11.59
N ASP A 300 24.73 -14.07 12.39
CA ASP A 300 23.42 -13.54 12.02
C ASP A 300 23.45 -12.06 11.54
N GLY A 301 24.65 -11.50 11.33
CA GLY A 301 24.85 -10.11 10.92
C GLY A 301 24.66 -9.09 12.04
N ARG A 302 24.48 -9.52 13.30
CA ARG A 302 24.40 -8.63 14.46
C ARG A 302 25.79 -8.30 14.97
N ILE A 303 25.99 -7.04 15.37
CA ILE A 303 27.26 -6.59 15.92
C ILE A 303 27.19 -6.67 17.45
N LYS A 304 28.11 -7.42 18.05
CA LYS A 304 28.30 -7.46 19.50
C LYS A 304 29.39 -6.46 19.88
N PHE A 305 28.99 -5.38 20.56
CA PHE A 305 29.92 -4.42 21.13
C PHE A 305 30.47 -4.95 22.46
N ASN A 306 31.79 -4.87 22.63
CA ASN A 306 32.44 -5.12 23.91
C ASN A 306 32.39 -3.85 24.78
N LYS A 307 32.67 -3.96 26.08
CA LYS A 307 32.58 -2.83 27.02
C LYS A 307 33.48 -1.64 26.65
N ASP A 308 34.51 -1.88 25.85
CA ASP A 308 35.49 -0.87 25.43
C ASP A 308 35.19 -0.25 24.06
N THR A 309 34.11 -0.66 23.38
CA THR A 309 33.76 -0.14 22.06
C THR A 309 33.04 1.20 22.18
N LYS A 310 33.63 2.27 21.64
CA LYS A 310 32.98 3.59 21.58
C LYS A 310 32.05 3.65 20.37
N LEU A 311 30.76 3.88 20.62
CA LEU A 311 29.75 4.04 19.59
C LEU A 311 29.48 5.52 19.31
N ARG A 312 29.55 5.93 18.05
CA ARG A 312 29.10 7.23 17.58
C ARG A 312 27.83 7.05 16.75
N PHE A 313 26.83 7.88 17.05
CA PHE A 313 25.57 7.91 16.32
C PHE A 313 25.49 9.21 15.52
N PRO A 314 25.02 9.17 14.26
CA PRO A 314 24.72 10.40 13.55
C PRO A 314 23.53 11.10 14.20
N VAL A 315 23.49 12.42 14.05
CA VAL A 315 22.41 13.24 14.59
C VAL A 315 21.85 14.09 13.46
N MET A 316 20.53 14.19 13.39
CA MET A 316 19.86 15.11 12.49
C MET A 316 19.43 16.35 13.23
N LYS A 317 19.83 17.50 12.72
CA LYS A 317 19.42 18.80 13.24
C LYS A 317 18.23 19.31 12.44
N THR A 318 17.13 19.61 13.12
CA THR A 318 15.97 20.28 12.53
C THR A 318 16.23 21.78 12.36
N ASN A 319 15.43 22.47 11.55
CA ASN A 319 15.47 23.94 11.40
C ASN A 319 15.39 24.68 12.73
N ASN A 320 14.68 24.10 13.71
CA ASN A 320 14.50 24.68 15.04
C ASN A 320 15.66 24.35 16.00
N GLY A 321 16.78 23.84 15.49
CA GLY A 321 17.96 23.49 16.29
C GLY A 321 17.87 22.17 17.06
N LYS A 322 16.69 21.52 17.09
CA LYS A 322 16.49 20.25 17.80
C LYS A 322 17.21 19.09 17.13
N LEU A 323 17.73 18.18 17.95
CA LEU A 323 18.58 17.05 17.60
C LEU A 323 17.80 15.73 17.67
N PHE A 324 17.76 14.98 16.57
CA PHE A 324 17.07 13.69 16.48
C PHE A 324 18.02 12.57 16.04
N LEU A 325 17.88 11.41 16.66
CA LEU A 325 18.58 10.19 16.23
C LEU A 325 17.80 9.53 15.08
N PRO A 326 18.38 9.39 13.87
CA PRO A 326 17.74 8.70 12.77
C PRO A 326 17.70 7.19 13.01
N ILE A 327 16.54 6.57 12.77
CA ILE A 327 16.34 5.12 12.82
C ILE A 327 15.54 4.66 11.61
N PHE A 328 15.76 3.42 11.16
CA PHE A 328 15.23 2.93 9.89
C PHE A 328 14.42 1.64 10.07
N THR A 329 13.31 1.55 9.34
CA THR A 329 12.41 0.39 9.38
C THR A 329 12.92 -0.81 8.60
N ASP A 330 13.81 -0.58 7.64
CA ASP A 330 14.32 -1.56 6.70
C ASP A 330 15.63 -1.10 6.05
N GLY A 331 16.29 -2.05 5.36
CA GLY A 331 17.57 -1.82 4.68
C GLY A 331 17.48 -0.85 3.49
N ILE A 332 16.31 -0.76 2.84
CA ILE A 332 16.10 0.14 1.69
C ILE A 332 16.13 1.60 2.19
N GLU A 333 15.40 1.91 3.26
CA GLU A 333 15.38 3.25 3.85
C GLU A 333 16.75 3.63 4.45
N PHE A 334 17.46 2.68 5.06
CA PHE A 334 18.82 2.88 5.54
C PHE A 334 19.79 3.22 4.40
N ALA A 335 19.74 2.46 3.30
CA ALA A 335 20.65 2.60 2.16
C ALA A 335 20.52 3.95 1.44
N LYS A 336 19.34 4.60 1.48
CA LYS A 336 19.12 5.92 0.86
C LYS A 336 20.08 7.00 1.32
N LYS A 337 20.53 6.95 2.57
CA LYS A 337 21.45 7.94 3.15
C LYS A 337 22.76 7.32 3.60
N PHE A 338 22.69 6.24 4.37
CA PHE A 338 23.85 5.71 5.07
C PHE A 338 24.54 4.56 4.33
N GLY A 339 23.99 4.08 3.21
CA GLY A 339 24.58 3.00 2.43
C GLY A 339 25.95 3.31 1.81
N ARG A 340 26.37 4.58 1.80
CA ARG A 340 27.66 5.04 1.24
C ARG A 340 28.49 5.91 2.20
N GLU A 341 28.02 6.14 3.42
CA GLU A 341 28.64 7.11 4.36
C GLU A 341 29.56 6.47 5.41
N GLY A 342 29.97 5.20 5.22
CA GLY A 342 30.84 4.50 6.18
C GLY A 342 30.18 4.25 7.54
N PHE A 343 28.85 4.30 7.61
CA PHE A 343 28.07 3.90 8.78
C PHE A 343 27.64 2.44 8.64
N GLU A 344 27.74 1.69 9.73
CA GLU A 344 27.22 0.34 9.80
C GLU A 344 25.78 0.34 10.36
N GLY A 345 24.94 -0.56 9.85
CA GLY A 345 23.55 -0.68 10.29
C GLY A 345 23.42 -1.69 11.43
N ALA A 346 23.34 -1.23 12.67
CA ALA A 346 23.12 -2.11 13.82
C ALA A 346 21.63 -2.22 14.18
N VAL A 347 21.16 -3.44 14.47
CA VAL A 347 19.74 -3.71 14.74
C VAL A 347 19.44 -3.63 16.23
N PHE A 348 18.56 -2.72 16.62
CA PHE A 348 18.16 -2.53 18.01
C PHE A 348 16.64 -2.63 18.19
N LYS A 349 16.20 -3.05 19.38
CA LYS A 349 14.79 -2.92 19.79
C LYS A 349 14.50 -1.48 20.17
N PHE A 350 13.24 -1.06 20.03
CA PHE A 350 12.83 0.29 20.41
C PHE A 350 13.22 0.68 21.85
N SER A 351 13.08 -0.23 22.81
CA SER A 351 13.46 0.00 24.22
C SER A 351 14.96 0.28 24.42
N ASP A 352 15.81 -0.34 23.60
CA ASP A 352 17.27 -0.16 23.68
C ASP A 352 17.64 1.19 23.05
N ILE A 353 16.96 1.55 21.96
CA ILE A 353 17.14 2.83 21.26
C ILE A 353 16.86 4.02 22.19
N LEU A 354 15.85 3.93 23.06
CA LEU A 354 15.52 5.00 24.01
C LEU A 354 16.69 5.36 24.95
N ARG A 355 17.62 4.43 25.19
CA ARG A 355 18.83 4.69 25.98
C ARG A 355 19.85 5.55 25.23
N PHE A 356 19.82 5.57 23.90
CA PHE A 356 20.72 6.36 23.06
C PHE A 356 20.21 7.79 22.78
N VAL A 357 18.95 8.07 23.13
CA VAL A 357 18.29 9.37 22.93
C VAL A 357 18.54 10.33 24.09
N GLN A 358 19.28 9.94 25.14
CA GLN A 358 19.40 10.70 26.39
C GLN A 358 19.67 12.20 26.21
N ASP A 359 20.68 12.54 25.42
CA ASP A 359 21.15 13.89 25.09
C ASP A 359 20.43 14.54 23.90
N LYS A 360 19.46 13.85 23.30
CA LYS A 360 18.76 14.24 22.06
C LYS A 360 17.29 14.58 22.34
N ASP A 361 16.69 15.35 21.44
CA ASP A 361 15.29 15.78 21.53
C ASP A 361 14.29 14.67 21.11
N GLY A 362 14.76 13.63 20.40
CA GLY A 362 13.90 12.51 20.00
C GLY A 362 14.49 11.57 18.96
N LEU A 363 13.60 10.79 18.34
CA LEU A 363 13.89 9.86 17.25
C LEU A 363 13.24 10.33 15.95
N ALA A 364 13.90 10.04 14.83
CA ALA A 364 13.35 10.26 13.50
C ALA A 364 13.31 8.93 12.74
N ILE A 365 12.11 8.40 12.51
CA ILE A 365 11.90 7.16 11.76
C ILE A 365 11.84 7.47 10.27
N ASN A 366 12.66 6.78 9.48
CA ASN A 366 12.79 6.94 8.03
C ASN A 366 12.86 8.41 7.59
N PRO A 367 13.92 9.15 7.95
CA PRO A 367 14.01 10.58 7.68
C PRO A 367 13.88 10.98 6.21
N MET A 368 14.30 10.10 5.31
CA MET A 368 14.27 10.30 3.85
C MET A 368 13.01 9.68 3.20
N GLY A 369 12.12 9.10 4.01
CA GLY A 369 10.87 8.45 3.59
C GLY A 369 9.69 9.12 4.28
N GLU A 370 8.96 8.37 5.11
CA GLU A 370 7.78 8.84 5.83
C GLU A 370 8.10 9.98 6.83
N ASN A 371 9.34 10.03 7.32
CA ASN A 371 9.88 11.08 8.19
C ASN A 371 9.01 11.36 9.43
N ILE A 372 8.86 10.35 10.28
CA ILE A 372 8.14 10.48 11.55
C ILE A 372 9.10 10.95 12.63
N MET A 373 8.87 12.17 13.12
CA MET A 373 9.57 12.72 14.27
C MET A 373 8.84 12.35 15.56
N LEU A 374 9.50 11.61 16.44
CA LEU A 374 9.01 11.23 17.76
C LEU A 374 9.80 11.97 18.84
N PRO A 375 9.26 13.07 19.40
CA PRO A 375 9.87 13.76 20.53
C PRO A 375 10.01 12.86 21.76
N LYS A 376 11.07 13.06 22.53
CA LYS A 376 11.36 12.31 23.76
C LYS A 376 10.20 12.33 24.76
N ASP A 377 9.60 13.49 24.99
CA ASP A 377 8.47 13.65 25.93
C ASP A 377 7.27 12.79 25.54
N LYS A 378 6.97 12.72 24.23
CA LYS A 378 5.90 11.86 23.72
C LYS A 378 6.22 10.39 23.96
N MET A 379 7.45 9.96 23.65
CA MET A 379 7.86 8.57 23.85
C MET A 379 7.77 8.17 25.33
N MET A 380 8.20 9.04 26.24
CA MET A 380 8.11 8.80 27.69
C MET A 380 6.65 8.78 28.19
N ALA A 381 5.80 9.69 27.71
CA ALA A 381 4.37 9.70 28.05
C ALA A 381 3.67 8.41 27.57
N LEU A 382 4.04 7.92 26.39
CA LEU A 382 3.52 6.68 25.82
C LEU A 382 4.04 5.44 26.58
N GLU A 383 5.30 5.43 27.01
CA GLU A 383 5.84 4.37 27.88
C GLU A 383 5.11 4.31 29.22
N ALA A 384 4.93 5.45 29.90
CA ALA A 384 4.23 5.53 31.17
C ALA A 384 2.76 5.06 31.05
N ALA A 385 2.05 5.47 29.98
CA ALA A 385 0.69 5.01 29.72
C ALA A 385 0.64 3.49 29.46
N SER A 386 1.61 2.95 28.73
CA SER A 386 1.67 1.51 28.42
C SER A 386 2.00 0.64 29.63
N GLN A 387 2.88 1.11 30.53
CA GLN A 387 3.21 0.43 31.78
C GLN A 387 2.01 0.47 32.74
N ALA A 388 1.27 1.58 32.79
CA ALA A 388 0.04 1.69 33.56
C ALA A 388 -1.05 0.74 33.02
N ILE A 389 -1.14 0.54 31.71
CA ILE A 389 -2.04 -0.45 31.10
C ILE A 389 -1.58 -1.86 31.45
N ALA A 390 -0.31 -2.21 31.24
CA ALA A 390 0.23 -3.54 31.54
C ALA A 390 0.10 -3.93 33.03
N ALA A 391 0.32 -2.97 33.95
CA ALA A 391 0.10 -3.16 35.38
C ALA A 391 -1.38 -3.38 35.72
N ARG A 392 -2.31 -2.78 34.96
CA ARG A 392 -3.75 -3.00 35.11
C ARG A 392 -4.21 -4.33 34.54
N THR A 393 -3.63 -4.79 33.43
CA THR A 393 -3.89 -6.12 32.87
C THR A 393 -3.34 -7.24 33.77
N ALA A 394 -2.19 -7.02 34.41
CA ALA A 394 -1.60 -7.95 35.38
C ALA A 394 -2.40 -8.06 36.70
N THR A 395 -3.27 -7.09 37.00
CA THR A 395 -4.13 -7.06 38.20
C THR A 395 -5.58 -7.50 37.94
N GLY A 396 -5.88 -8.02 36.75
CA GLY A 396 -7.16 -8.66 36.42
C GLY A 396 -8.37 -7.71 36.32
N LYS A 397 -8.18 -6.38 36.26
CA LYS A 397 -9.27 -5.42 36.05
C LYS A 397 -9.38 -5.06 34.56
N PRO A 398 -10.59 -5.11 33.95
CA PRO A 398 -10.76 -4.79 32.54
C PRO A 398 -10.45 -3.31 32.28
N ALA A 399 -9.67 -3.04 31.24
CA ALA A 399 -9.38 -1.68 30.78
C ALA A 399 -10.62 -1.08 30.11
N LYS A 400 -11.15 0.04 30.66
CA LYS A 400 -12.09 0.89 29.92
C LYS A 400 -11.29 1.70 28.90
N GLU A 401 -11.65 1.62 27.63
CA GLU A 401 -11.07 2.36 26.49
C GLU A 401 -10.96 3.88 26.72
N ALA A 402 -11.77 4.42 27.63
CA ALA A 402 -11.77 5.83 28.05
C ALA A 402 -10.43 6.32 28.63
N SER A 403 -9.62 5.48 29.30
CA SER A 403 -8.40 5.99 29.96
C SER A 403 -7.24 6.27 29.01
N ALA A 404 -7.20 5.61 27.85
CA ALA A 404 -6.25 5.95 26.79
C ALA A 404 -6.64 7.27 26.13
N GLN A 405 -7.95 7.49 25.92
CA GLN A 405 -8.49 8.72 25.34
C GLN A 405 -8.27 9.95 26.25
N ASP A 406 -8.36 9.79 27.58
CA ASP A 406 -8.20 10.91 28.53
C ASP A 406 -6.75 11.36 28.74
N ILE A 407 -5.76 10.49 28.51
CA ILE A 407 -4.33 10.85 28.58
C ILE A 407 -3.89 11.55 27.28
N ILE A 408 -4.45 11.14 26.14
CA ILE A 408 -4.20 11.77 24.84
C ILE A 408 -4.86 13.17 24.73
N LYS A 409 -5.91 13.45 25.54
CA LYS A 409 -6.58 14.76 25.58
C LYS A 409 -5.69 15.96 25.94
N ARG A 410 -4.51 15.77 26.56
CA ARG A 410 -3.71 16.90 27.10
C ARG A 410 -2.50 17.35 26.29
N ALA A 411 -2.20 16.73 25.16
CA ALA A 411 -1.15 17.27 24.29
C ALA A 411 -1.34 16.86 22.82
N SER A 412 -1.46 17.86 21.95
CA SER A 412 -0.87 17.85 20.59
C SER A 412 -1.61 17.19 19.41
N ALA A 413 -2.93 17.34 19.27
CA ALA A 413 -3.55 17.11 17.96
C ALA A 413 -3.35 18.28 16.97
N GLU A 414 -3.19 19.52 17.47
CA GLU A 414 -3.04 20.70 16.60
C GLU A 414 -1.56 21.09 16.39
N ASP A 415 -0.67 20.86 17.36
CA ASP A 415 0.76 21.24 17.24
C ASP A 415 1.59 20.34 16.31
N VAL A 416 1.22 19.06 16.11
CA VAL A 416 1.98 18.12 15.27
C VAL A 416 1.72 18.36 13.79
N ALA A 417 0.52 18.80 13.43
CA ALA A 417 0.15 19.03 12.03
C ALA A 417 0.72 20.36 11.47
N GLN A 418 0.94 21.37 12.32
CA GLN A 418 1.44 22.68 11.88
C GLN A 418 2.96 22.87 11.97
N LYS A 419 3.71 22.00 12.67
CA LYS A 419 5.17 22.13 12.84
C LYS A 419 6.05 21.11 12.10
N ILE A 420 5.47 20.27 11.23
CA ILE A 420 6.24 19.39 10.32
C ILE A 420 6.21 19.97 8.89
N ILE A 421 6.46 21.28 8.79
CA ILE A 421 6.66 21.96 7.51
C ILE A 421 8.10 22.46 7.47
N GLN A 422 8.81 21.95 6.45
CA GLN A 422 10.08 22.37 5.88
C GLN A 422 11.38 21.94 6.58
N MET A 423 12.14 21.13 5.84
CA MET A 423 13.59 21.27 5.65
C MET A 423 13.91 20.97 4.16
N PRO A 424 15.06 21.46 3.65
CA PRO A 424 15.14 22.29 2.46
C PRO A 424 14.87 21.56 1.14
N LYS A 425 14.43 22.34 0.15
CA LYS A 425 14.39 21.92 -1.25
C LYS A 425 15.78 21.42 -1.66
N ARG A 426 15.79 20.25 -2.30
CA ARG A 426 16.93 19.76 -3.08
C ARG A 426 17.27 20.84 -4.10
N THR A 427 18.44 21.47 -4.00
CA THR A 427 19.03 22.18 -5.13
C THR A 427 19.41 21.11 -6.14
N GLU A 428 18.55 20.90 -7.13
CA GLU A 428 18.92 20.18 -8.33
C GLU A 428 19.93 21.05 -9.07
N ASN A 429 21.17 20.57 -9.15
CA ASN A 429 22.10 21.03 -10.17
C ASN A 429 21.54 20.57 -11.51
N THR A 430 20.70 21.39 -12.13
CA THR A 430 20.42 21.31 -13.56
C THR A 430 21.66 21.78 -14.30
N ALA A 431 22.51 20.82 -14.70
CA ALA A 431 23.39 21.00 -15.84
C ALA A 431 22.51 20.96 -17.10
N GLU A 432 21.91 22.09 -17.46
CA GLU A 432 21.38 22.29 -18.81
C GLU A 432 22.52 22.78 -19.69
N ALA A 433 22.89 21.93 -20.64
CA ALA A 433 23.66 22.29 -21.80
C ALA A 433 22.88 23.33 -22.62
N LYS A 434 23.47 24.51 -22.82
CA LYS A 434 23.24 25.34 -24.00
C LYS A 434 24.59 25.79 -24.53
N ALA A 435 24.89 25.32 -25.73
CA ALA A 435 25.90 25.88 -26.60
C ALA A 435 25.37 27.20 -27.17
N GLU A 436 26.19 28.24 -27.15
CA GLU A 436 26.32 29.18 -28.26
C GLU A 436 27.62 30.00 -28.10
N ASP A 437 28.36 30.05 -29.20
CA ASP A 437 29.67 30.67 -29.40
C ASP A 437 29.74 32.14 -28.93
N THR A 438 30.91 32.55 -28.42
CA THR A 438 31.71 33.62 -29.04
C THR A 438 33.06 33.84 -28.36
N ASN A 439 34.10 33.89 -29.20
CA ASN A 439 35.51 34.24 -28.97
C ASN A 439 35.81 35.28 -27.87
N ALA A 440 36.85 35.02 -27.06
CA ALA A 440 38.02 35.91 -26.89
C ALA A 440 39.09 35.33 -25.93
N THR A 441 40.27 35.08 -26.51
CA THR A 441 41.65 35.29 -26.02
C THR A 441 41.99 35.47 -24.52
N GLU A 442 42.96 34.65 -24.09
CA GLU A 442 44.14 34.94 -23.24
C GLU A 442 43.97 35.65 -21.88
N ASN A 443 44.32 34.95 -20.78
CA ASN A 443 45.58 35.18 -20.04
C ASN A 443 45.72 34.31 -18.76
N ASN A 444 46.96 33.91 -18.50
CA ASN A 444 47.49 33.33 -17.25
C ASN A 444 47.20 34.20 -16.02
N ASP A 445 47.00 33.61 -14.83
CA ASP A 445 47.93 33.81 -13.70
C ASP A 445 47.68 32.81 -12.55
N ASN A 446 48.73 32.62 -11.78
CA ASN A 446 49.07 31.61 -10.78
C ASN A 446 48.29 31.71 -9.45
N GLY A 447 48.39 30.66 -8.64
CA GLY A 447 48.10 30.74 -7.20
C GLY A 447 47.92 29.40 -6.49
N GLU A 448 48.95 28.55 -6.47
CA GLU A 448 49.12 27.61 -5.36
C GLU A 448 49.54 28.42 -4.13
N GLU A 449 48.78 28.31 -3.02
CA GLU A 449 49.33 28.66 -1.72
C GLU A 449 48.87 27.66 -0.66
N ILE A 450 49.88 27.02 -0.09
CA ILE A 450 49.86 26.06 1.00
C ILE A 450 49.91 26.89 2.29
N ALA A 451 49.07 26.62 3.28
CA ALA A 451 49.28 27.11 4.64
C ALA A 451 49.00 26.01 5.67
N ASP A 452 50.11 25.50 6.17
CA ASP A 452 50.28 24.69 7.36
C ASP A 452 50.10 25.55 8.64
N ILE A 453 50.25 24.91 9.81
CA ILE A 453 50.56 25.47 11.15
C ILE A 453 49.39 25.51 12.17
N THR A 454 49.22 24.34 12.79
CA THR A 454 49.32 23.98 14.23
C THR A 454 48.51 24.66 15.35
N PRO A 455 48.27 23.92 16.47
CA PRO A 455 47.34 24.26 17.56
C PRO A 455 48.05 24.85 18.78
N GLU A 456 47.35 25.66 19.59
CA GLU A 456 47.68 25.84 21.01
C GLU A 456 46.46 26.14 21.89
N ASN A 457 46.53 25.51 23.07
CA ASN A 457 45.82 25.69 24.35
C ASN A 457 44.39 25.15 24.54
#